data_AF-A0A820BN73-F1
#
_entry.id   AF-A0A820BN73-F1
#
_cell.length_a   1.000
_cell.length_b   1.000
_cell.length_c   1.000
_cell.angle_alpha   90.00
_cell.angle_beta   90.00
_cell.angle_gamma   90.00
#
_symmetry.space_group_name_H-M   'P 1'
#
loop_
_entity.id
_entity.type
_entity.pdbx_description
1 polymer ?
#
loop_
_entity_poly.entity_id
_entity_poly.type
_entity_poly.pdbx_seq_one_letter_code
_entity_poly.pdbx_strand_id
1 'polypeptide(L)'
;MISYPETEQFRHVITEVTKHVRQSEEDRDKELPTLKFIGTVKLHGTNSAIGYHKDLGHWLQSRNNILTPLKDNVGFAQSMNRLADQLFHEYILPASSVIREYYEQGRKIVVYGEWCGGNIQKNVAISGLPKMFVIFKIRIVEEIETTVKEENDQDDTDERTTKIKKHSVWIDPKEWSSVKWHEKSIYNIYDFPTYEIDIDFNSPLLSQNKLIEITEEVERQCPVGTYFKQIGIGEGVVWTEWEKTRGGLTFKVKGEKHSASKVKILALVDAEKLANLQEFVEYACTENRMRQGLDYLREQQITIEMKNIGTFIKWLVNDIIKEEKDTMEESNIDPKDVGRGIQSKAKTWFRKNLS
;
A
#
# COMPACT_ATOMS: atom_id res chain seq x y z
N MET A 1 -0.57 -21.57 12.07
CA MET A 1 -1.28 -20.73 11.06
C MET A 1 -0.51 -19.45 10.87
N ILE A 2 -0.43 -18.96 9.65
CA ILE A 2 0.30 -17.74 9.29
C ILE A 2 -0.71 -16.80 8.64
N SER A 3 -1.35 -15.91 9.40
CA SER A 3 -2.51 -15.12 8.94
C SER A 3 -2.15 -14.05 7.92
N TYR A 4 -2.98 -13.87 6.89
CA TYR A 4 -2.85 -12.71 5.98
C TYR A 4 -3.34 -11.44 6.70
N PRO A 5 -2.59 -10.32 6.66
CA PRO A 5 -3.02 -9.08 7.29
C PRO A 5 -4.32 -8.56 6.67
N GLU A 6 -5.07 -7.77 7.43
CA GLU A 6 -6.19 -7.06 6.83
C GLU A 6 -5.67 -6.07 5.78
N THR A 7 -6.31 -6.05 4.62
CA THR A 7 -6.00 -5.05 3.60
C THR A 7 -6.68 -3.74 3.95
N GLU A 8 -5.87 -2.71 4.15
CA GLU A 8 -6.32 -1.41 4.66
C GLU A 8 -7.05 -0.56 3.61
N GLN A 9 -7.60 0.57 4.05
CA GLN A 9 -8.17 1.60 3.17
C GLN A 9 -7.09 2.63 2.82
N PHE A 10 -7.27 3.36 1.71
CA PHE A 10 -6.28 4.35 1.24
C PHE A 10 -5.86 5.37 2.32
N ARG A 11 -6.83 5.86 3.11
CA ARG A 11 -6.58 6.79 4.24
C ARG A 11 -5.61 6.27 5.31
N HIS A 12 -5.58 4.96 5.53
CA HIS A 12 -4.68 4.35 6.51
C HIS A 12 -3.25 4.33 5.98
N VAL A 13 -3.07 4.07 4.67
CA VAL A 13 -1.75 4.16 4.02
C VAL A 13 -1.22 5.59 4.03
N ILE A 14 -2.08 6.60 3.81
CA ILE A 14 -1.70 8.02 3.99
C ILE A 14 -1.18 8.27 5.41
N THR A 15 -1.91 7.76 6.41
CA THR A 15 -1.54 7.92 7.83
C THR A 15 -0.22 7.19 8.14
N GLU A 16 -0.04 5.98 7.63
CA GLU A 16 1.14 5.16 7.85
C GLU A 16 2.39 5.80 7.25
N VAL A 17 2.35 6.21 5.97
CA VAL A 17 3.47 6.91 5.31
C VAL A 17 3.79 8.21 6.04
N THR A 18 2.77 8.98 6.43
CA THR A 18 2.98 10.24 7.16
C THR A 18 3.67 9.99 8.50
N LYS A 19 3.20 9.01 9.29
CA LYS A 19 3.79 8.67 10.59
C LYS A 19 5.22 8.12 10.46
N HIS A 20 5.49 7.35 9.40
CA HIS A 20 6.81 6.78 9.17
C HIS A 20 7.85 7.86 8.86
N VAL A 21 7.48 8.89 8.10
CA VAL A 21 8.39 9.99 7.72
C VAL A 21 8.44 11.09 8.78
N ARG A 22 7.31 11.40 9.41
CA ARG A 22 7.12 12.51 10.35
C ARG A 22 6.93 12.00 11.78
N GLN A 23 8.00 11.43 12.35
CA GLN A 23 7.94 10.70 13.64
C GLN A 23 7.97 11.62 14.86
N SER A 24 8.59 12.80 14.74
CA SER A 24 8.73 13.79 15.82
C SER A 24 8.23 15.18 15.37
N GLU A 25 8.15 16.12 16.32
CA GLU A 25 7.79 17.51 16.02
C GLU A 25 8.80 18.19 15.08
N GLU A 26 10.07 17.81 15.18
CA GLU A 26 11.16 18.27 14.29
C GLU A 26 10.94 17.80 12.84
N ASP A 27 10.37 16.60 12.71
CA ASP A 27 10.11 15.93 11.43
C ASP A 27 8.81 16.36 10.76
N ARG A 28 7.98 17.17 11.43
CA ARG A 28 6.64 17.57 10.98
C ARG A 28 6.59 18.14 9.56
N ASP A 29 7.67 18.78 9.12
CA ASP A 29 7.77 19.43 7.81
C ASP A 29 8.59 18.60 6.80
N LYS A 30 9.00 17.36 7.12
CA LYS A 30 9.70 16.50 6.17
C LYS A 30 8.82 16.24 4.95
N GLU A 31 9.44 16.33 3.77
CA GLU A 31 8.82 16.01 2.49
C GLU A 31 8.38 14.55 2.47
N LEU A 32 7.14 14.31 2.08
CA LEU A 32 6.61 12.96 1.94
C LEU A 32 6.98 12.40 0.57
N PRO A 33 7.19 11.07 0.45
CA PRO A 33 7.63 10.49 -0.81
C PRO A 33 6.50 10.43 -1.84
N THR A 34 6.87 10.38 -3.11
CA THR A 34 6.02 9.77 -4.15
C THR A 34 6.34 8.27 -4.21
N LEU A 35 5.29 7.44 -4.23
CA LEU A 35 5.39 5.98 -4.28
C LEU A 35 4.58 5.42 -5.45
N LYS A 36 5.17 4.47 -6.18
CA LYS A 36 4.52 3.74 -7.27
C LYS A 36 3.77 2.53 -6.72
N PHE A 37 2.47 2.45 -6.99
CA PHE A 37 1.63 1.32 -6.62
C PHE A 37 1.22 0.50 -7.85
N ILE A 38 1.25 -0.82 -7.69
CA ILE A 38 0.69 -1.76 -8.65
C ILE A 38 -0.70 -2.20 -8.17
N GLY A 39 -1.71 -1.95 -9.01
CA GLY A 39 -3.09 -2.36 -8.82
C GLY A 39 -3.37 -3.72 -9.44
N THR A 40 -4.02 -4.59 -8.68
CA THR A 40 -4.53 -5.90 -9.15
C THR A 40 -6.01 -6.01 -8.86
N VAL A 41 -6.75 -6.77 -9.68
CA VAL A 41 -8.19 -6.92 -9.48
C VAL A 41 -8.48 -7.50 -8.11
N LYS A 42 -9.33 -6.82 -7.34
CA LYS A 42 -9.84 -7.38 -6.09
C LYS A 42 -10.91 -8.43 -6.41
N LEU A 43 -10.59 -9.69 -6.12
CA LEU A 43 -11.52 -10.79 -6.24
C LEU A 43 -12.45 -10.86 -5.02
N HIS A 44 -13.70 -11.25 -5.27
CA HIS A 44 -14.68 -11.51 -4.23
C HIS A 44 -14.88 -13.03 -4.05
N GLY A 45 -14.17 -13.61 -3.09
CA GLY A 45 -14.27 -15.02 -2.73
C GLY A 45 -14.09 -15.21 -1.24
N THR A 46 -13.22 -16.15 -0.87
CA THR A 46 -12.75 -16.37 0.49
C THR A 46 -11.22 -16.52 0.51
N ASN A 47 -10.57 -15.74 1.37
CA ASN A 47 -9.13 -15.79 1.54
C ASN A 47 -8.70 -17.21 1.93
N SER A 48 -7.75 -17.75 1.18
CA SER A 48 -7.22 -19.09 1.36
C SER A 48 -5.71 -19.10 1.14
N ALA A 49 -5.00 -20.01 1.78
CA ALA A 49 -3.57 -20.15 1.57
C ALA A 49 -3.10 -21.60 1.72
N ILE A 50 -2.00 -21.90 1.04
CA ILE A 50 -1.26 -23.14 1.17
C ILE A 50 0.09 -22.79 1.76
N GLY A 51 0.42 -23.40 2.90
CA GLY A 51 1.73 -23.26 3.52
C GLY A 51 2.57 -24.50 3.29
N TYR A 52 3.88 -24.33 3.22
CA TYR A 52 4.86 -25.37 2.94
C TYR A 52 6.04 -25.25 3.90
N HIS A 53 6.56 -26.39 4.32
CA HIS A 53 7.80 -26.51 5.08
C HIS A 53 8.47 -27.83 4.76
N LYS A 54 9.79 -27.83 4.63
CA LYS A 54 10.57 -29.00 4.19
C LYS A 54 10.30 -30.24 5.03
N ASP A 55 10.29 -30.09 6.35
CA ASP A 55 10.15 -31.23 7.28
C ASP A 55 8.70 -31.50 7.73
N LEU A 56 7.78 -30.56 7.51
CA LEU A 56 6.39 -30.67 7.99
C LEU A 56 5.39 -30.93 6.87
N GLY A 57 5.83 -30.92 5.60
CA GLY A 57 4.97 -30.97 4.44
C GLY A 57 4.18 -29.68 4.24
N HIS A 58 2.97 -29.79 3.68
CA HIS A 58 2.08 -28.66 3.49
C HIS A 58 0.93 -28.61 4.51
N TRP A 59 0.34 -27.43 4.65
CA TRP A 59 -0.95 -27.24 5.31
C TRP A 59 -1.83 -26.29 4.53
N LEU A 60 -3.13 -26.35 4.79
CA LEU A 60 -4.11 -25.46 4.19
C LEU A 60 -4.69 -24.56 5.27
N GLN A 61 -4.99 -23.32 4.92
CA GLN A 61 -5.62 -22.39 5.84
C GLN A 61 -6.59 -21.45 5.14
N SER A 62 -7.62 -21.06 5.87
CA SER A 62 -8.41 -19.85 5.58
C SER A 62 -7.77 -18.66 6.30
N ARG A 63 -8.41 -17.49 6.27
CA ARG A 63 -7.95 -16.32 7.04
C ARG A 63 -7.74 -16.62 8.53
N ASN A 64 -8.65 -17.39 9.13
CA ASN A 64 -8.74 -17.55 10.60
C ASN A 64 -8.57 -18.99 11.09
N ASN A 65 -8.43 -19.98 10.20
CA ASN A 65 -8.36 -21.39 10.60
C ASN A 65 -7.35 -22.17 9.76
N ILE A 66 -6.59 -23.07 10.39
CA ILE A 66 -6.04 -24.25 9.71
C ILE A 66 -7.21 -25.13 9.26
N LEU A 67 -7.12 -25.62 8.04
CA LEU A 67 -8.15 -26.41 7.39
C LEU A 67 -7.74 -27.87 7.29
N THR A 68 -8.74 -28.73 7.25
CA THR A 68 -8.63 -30.15 6.91
C THR A 68 -9.74 -30.50 5.92
N PRO A 69 -9.72 -31.67 5.27
CA PRO A 69 -10.84 -32.09 4.43
C PRO A 69 -12.20 -32.13 5.18
N LEU A 70 -12.19 -32.30 6.51
CA LEU A 70 -13.40 -32.27 7.35
C LEU A 70 -13.73 -30.86 7.86
N LYS A 71 -12.72 -30.01 8.06
CA LYS A 71 -12.85 -28.60 8.44
C LYS A 71 -12.44 -27.71 7.28
N ASP A 72 -13.33 -27.61 6.31
CA ASP A 72 -13.07 -27.03 5.00
C ASP A 72 -13.47 -25.54 4.89
N ASN A 73 -13.00 -24.87 3.82
CA ASN A 73 -13.39 -23.52 3.41
C ASN A 73 -14.06 -23.57 2.03
N VAL A 74 -15.32 -24.01 2.01
CA VAL A 74 -16.18 -24.02 0.81
C VAL A 74 -15.58 -24.83 -0.37
N GLY A 75 -14.97 -25.98 -0.08
CA GLY A 75 -14.33 -26.87 -1.06
C GLY A 75 -12.84 -26.62 -1.26
N PHE A 76 -12.24 -25.60 -0.64
CA PHE A 76 -10.83 -25.25 -0.84
C PHE A 76 -9.89 -26.37 -0.38
N ALA A 77 -10.05 -26.83 0.86
CA ALA A 77 -9.17 -27.84 1.44
C ALA A 77 -9.30 -29.16 0.68
N GLN A 78 -10.53 -29.57 0.36
CA GLN A 78 -10.78 -30.77 -0.44
C GLN A 78 -10.12 -30.69 -1.83
N SER A 79 -10.20 -29.53 -2.48
CA SER A 79 -9.68 -29.35 -3.84
C SER A 79 -8.17 -29.26 -3.89
N MET A 80 -7.57 -28.48 -2.99
CA MET A 80 -6.15 -28.14 -3.03
C MET A 80 -5.26 -29.12 -2.28
N ASN A 81 -5.76 -29.87 -1.28
CA ASN A 81 -4.91 -30.77 -0.49
C ASN A 81 -4.15 -31.79 -1.35
N ARG A 82 -4.82 -32.34 -2.37
CA ARG A 82 -4.25 -33.33 -3.30
C ARG A 82 -3.33 -32.73 -4.36
N LEU A 83 -3.33 -31.41 -4.51
CA LEU A 83 -2.55 -30.69 -5.52
C LEU A 83 -1.38 -29.92 -4.92
N ALA A 84 -1.38 -29.71 -3.60
CA ALA A 84 -0.47 -28.81 -2.91
C ALA A 84 1.00 -29.16 -3.16
N ASP A 85 1.38 -30.44 -2.99
CA ASP A 85 2.75 -30.91 -3.22
C ASP A 85 3.19 -30.71 -4.67
N GLN A 86 2.34 -31.12 -5.61
CA GLN A 86 2.64 -30.99 -7.04
C GLN A 86 2.75 -29.52 -7.47
N LEU A 87 1.83 -28.67 -7.02
CA LEU A 87 1.90 -27.22 -7.24
C LEU A 87 3.24 -26.66 -6.74
N PHE A 88 3.69 -27.11 -5.57
CA PHE A 88 4.91 -26.59 -4.97
C PHE A 88 6.16 -27.05 -5.71
N HIS A 89 6.32 -28.34 -5.93
CA HIS A 89 7.53 -28.90 -6.51
C HIS A 89 7.66 -28.71 -8.02
N GLU A 90 6.54 -28.68 -8.77
CA GLU A 90 6.57 -28.57 -10.23
C GLU A 90 6.36 -27.14 -10.74
N TYR A 91 5.75 -26.24 -9.95
CA TYR A 91 5.43 -24.88 -10.40
C TYR A 91 6.08 -23.79 -9.56
N ILE A 92 6.06 -23.89 -8.23
CA ILE A 92 6.59 -22.81 -7.37
C ILE A 92 8.12 -22.86 -7.25
N LEU A 93 8.70 -24.00 -6.86
CA LEU A 93 10.15 -24.14 -6.70
C LEU A 93 10.93 -23.95 -8.01
N PRO A 94 10.40 -24.34 -9.19
CA PRO A 94 11.05 -24.04 -10.47
C PRO A 94 10.94 -22.57 -10.89
N ALA A 95 9.89 -21.87 -10.48
CA ALA A 95 9.66 -20.47 -10.88
C ALA A 95 10.59 -19.46 -10.18
N SER A 96 11.08 -19.76 -8.98
CA SER A 96 11.98 -18.86 -8.25
C SER A 96 13.05 -19.60 -7.45
N SER A 97 14.31 -19.27 -7.76
CA SER A 97 15.46 -19.70 -6.96
C SER A 97 15.44 -19.12 -5.56
N VAL A 98 14.90 -17.91 -5.37
CA VAL A 98 14.77 -17.25 -4.06
C VAL A 98 13.83 -18.06 -3.16
N ILE A 99 12.65 -18.44 -3.66
CA ILE A 99 11.70 -19.26 -2.88
C ILE A 99 12.32 -20.62 -2.56
N ARG A 100 13.03 -21.23 -3.52
CA ARG A 100 13.70 -22.51 -3.32
C ARG A 100 14.77 -22.44 -2.23
N GLU A 101 15.61 -21.43 -2.26
CA GLU A 101 16.68 -21.24 -1.27
C GLU A 101 16.09 -21.15 0.15
N TYR A 102 15.05 -20.32 0.35
CA TYR A 102 14.39 -20.22 1.64
C TYR A 102 13.74 -21.54 2.08
N TYR A 103 13.13 -22.28 1.17
CA TYR A 103 12.55 -23.58 1.48
C TYR A 103 13.62 -24.60 1.88
N GLU A 104 14.76 -24.63 1.20
CA GLU A 104 15.89 -25.51 1.50
C GLU A 104 16.54 -25.20 2.86
N GLN A 105 16.52 -23.94 3.27
CA GLN A 105 16.89 -23.46 4.61
C GLN A 105 15.85 -23.79 5.71
N GLY A 106 14.78 -24.51 5.38
CA GLY A 106 13.73 -24.87 6.34
C GLY A 106 12.82 -23.70 6.71
N ARG A 107 12.71 -22.67 5.87
CA ARG A 107 11.74 -21.58 6.10
C ARG A 107 10.34 -21.99 5.66
N LYS A 108 9.34 -21.39 6.31
CA LYS A 108 7.93 -21.59 5.96
C LYS A 108 7.58 -20.72 4.75
N ILE A 109 7.07 -21.32 3.69
CA ILE A 109 6.60 -20.63 2.48
C ILE A 109 5.07 -20.62 2.51
N VAL A 110 4.45 -19.46 2.41
CA VAL A 110 2.98 -19.35 2.44
C VAL A 110 2.48 -18.66 1.18
N VAL A 111 1.72 -19.40 0.38
CA VAL A 111 1.12 -18.95 -0.87
C VAL A 111 -0.32 -18.54 -0.58
N TYR A 112 -0.57 -17.24 -0.61
CA TYR A 112 -1.91 -16.68 -0.44
C TYR A 112 -2.61 -16.52 -1.77
N GLY A 113 -3.90 -16.80 -1.75
CA GLY A 113 -4.78 -16.57 -2.88
C GLY A 113 -6.23 -16.38 -2.46
N GLU A 114 -7.05 -16.09 -3.46
CA GLU A 114 -8.49 -16.05 -3.31
C GLU A 114 -9.07 -17.36 -3.83
N TRP A 115 -9.81 -18.07 -2.98
CA TRP A 115 -10.67 -19.16 -3.43
C TRP A 115 -12.00 -18.56 -3.86
N CYS A 116 -12.30 -18.62 -5.15
CA CYS A 116 -13.46 -17.95 -5.76
C CYS A 116 -14.10 -18.82 -6.84
N GLY A 117 -15.20 -18.35 -7.43
CA GLY A 117 -16.03 -19.15 -8.32
C GLY A 117 -17.17 -19.90 -7.61
N GLY A 118 -17.93 -20.65 -8.39
CA GLY A 118 -19.05 -21.47 -7.95
C GLY A 118 -20.06 -20.66 -7.15
N ASN A 119 -20.45 -21.19 -5.99
CA ASN A 119 -21.38 -20.58 -5.07
C ASN A 119 -20.71 -19.91 -3.86
N ILE A 120 -19.41 -19.58 -3.94
CA ILE A 120 -18.63 -19.04 -2.81
C ILE A 120 -19.09 -17.64 -2.44
N GLN A 121 -19.30 -16.78 -3.44
CA GLN A 121 -19.89 -15.44 -3.29
C GLN A 121 -20.94 -15.23 -4.37
N LYS A 122 -21.79 -14.22 -4.16
CA LYS A 122 -22.89 -13.86 -5.06
C LYS A 122 -22.66 -12.47 -5.65
N ASN A 123 -23.42 -12.16 -6.70
CA ASN A 123 -23.51 -10.81 -7.29
C ASN A 123 -22.20 -10.24 -7.87
N VAL A 124 -21.25 -11.10 -8.24
CA VAL A 124 -20.02 -10.71 -8.96
C VAL A 124 -19.86 -11.55 -10.21
N ALA A 125 -19.12 -11.04 -11.20
CA ALA A 125 -18.94 -11.74 -12.48
C ALA A 125 -18.35 -13.14 -12.31
N ILE A 126 -17.50 -13.36 -11.30
CA ILE A 126 -16.86 -14.65 -11.07
C ILE A 126 -17.78 -15.66 -10.37
N SER A 127 -18.97 -15.25 -9.91
CA SER A 127 -19.97 -16.19 -9.39
C SER A 127 -20.44 -17.15 -10.48
N GLY A 128 -20.59 -18.44 -10.15
CA GLY A 128 -21.04 -19.48 -11.08
C GLY A 128 -19.95 -20.06 -12.00
N LEU A 129 -18.80 -19.40 -12.14
CA LEU A 129 -17.63 -19.99 -12.82
C LEU A 129 -17.12 -21.25 -12.09
N PRO A 130 -16.29 -22.11 -12.72
CA PRO A 130 -15.61 -23.16 -12.00
C PRO A 130 -14.86 -22.62 -10.78
N LYS A 131 -14.89 -23.34 -9.65
CA LYS A 131 -14.12 -22.92 -8.47
C LYS A 131 -12.63 -22.91 -8.80
N MET A 132 -11.95 -21.86 -8.39
CA MET A 132 -10.55 -21.63 -8.74
C MET A 132 -9.79 -20.98 -7.59
N PHE A 133 -8.49 -21.23 -7.54
CA PHE A 133 -7.56 -20.60 -6.61
C PHE A 133 -6.70 -19.60 -7.36
N VAL A 134 -6.82 -18.32 -7.02
CA VAL A 134 -6.03 -17.25 -7.66
C VAL A 134 -4.95 -16.77 -6.71
N ILE A 135 -3.69 -17.08 -6.99
CA ILE A 135 -2.53 -16.70 -6.19
C ILE A 135 -2.32 -15.18 -6.29
N PHE A 136 -2.22 -14.48 -5.15
CA PHE A 136 -2.03 -13.03 -5.14
C PHE A 136 -0.83 -12.53 -4.32
N LYS A 137 -0.26 -13.33 -3.40
CA LYS A 137 0.98 -12.98 -2.67
C LYS A 137 1.65 -14.24 -2.13
N ILE A 138 2.99 -14.22 -2.01
CA ILE A 138 3.77 -15.24 -1.31
C ILE A 138 4.54 -14.60 -0.15
N ARG A 139 4.56 -15.25 1.01
CA ARG A 139 5.29 -14.83 2.21
C ARG A 139 6.25 -15.91 2.67
N ILE A 140 7.46 -15.50 3.02
CA ILE A 140 8.41 -16.33 3.77
C ILE A 140 8.30 -15.97 5.24
N VAL A 141 8.26 -16.97 6.12
CA VAL A 141 8.31 -16.77 7.56
C VAL A 141 9.52 -17.48 8.15
N GLU A 142 10.27 -16.71 8.90
CA GLU A 142 11.42 -17.13 9.67
C GLU A 142 11.07 -17.06 11.16
N GLU A 143 11.43 -18.11 11.89
CA GLU A 143 11.40 -18.13 13.34
C GLU A 143 12.84 -17.95 13.82
N ILE A 144 13.11 -16.81 14.47
CA ILE A 144 14.43 -16.50 15.04
C ILE A 144 14.29 -16.61 16.54
N GLU A 145 15.05 -17.52 17.14
CA GLU A 145 15.20 -17.60 18.59
C GLU A 145 16.08 -16.44 19.06
N THR A 146 15.55 -15.62 19.95
CA THR A 146 16.29 -14.56 20.62
C THR A 146 16.27 -14.81 22.12
N THR A 147 17.44 -14.96 22.72
CA THR A 147 17.58 -15.00 24.18
C THR A 147 17.51 -13.57 24.69
N VAL A 148 16.54 -13.27 25.55
CA VAL A 148 16.42 -11.96 26.19
C VAL A 148 16.72 -12.15 27.68
N LYS A 149 17.56 -11.29 28.25
CA LYS A 149 17.70 -11.20 29.71
C LYS A 149 16.43 -10.51 30.22
N GLU A 150 15.72 -11.14 31.14
CA GLU A 150 14.66 -10.45 31.87
C GLU A 150 15.33 -9.58 32.92
N GLU A 151 15.27 -8.26 32.74
CA GLU A 151 15.59 -7.31 33.80
C GLU A 151 14.44 -7.34 34.81
N ASN A 152 14.50 -8.31 35.73
CA ASN A 152 13.68 -8.27 36.94
C ASN A 152 14.43 -7.41 37.96
N ASP A 153 13.92 -6.21 38.22
CA ASP A 153 14.46 -5.22 39.17
C ASP A 153 14.49 -5.68 40.65
N GLN A 154 14.31 -6.98 40.95
CA GLN A 154 14.12 -7.45 42.32
C GLN A 154 14.61 -8.85 42.71
N ASP A 155 15.30 -9.61 41.87
CA ASP A 155 16.00 -10.82 42.35
C ASP A 155 17.21 -11.17 41.47
N ASP A 156 18.34 -11.49 42.12
CA ASP A 156 19.67 -11.75 41.53
C ASP A 156 19.76 -13.16 40.88
N THR A 157 18.71 -13.56 40.18
CA THR A 157 18.65 -14.82 39.42
C THR A 157 18.70 -14.54 37.92
N ASP A 158 19.81 -14.90 37.26
CA ASP A 158 20.04 -14.77 35.80
C ASP A 158 19.14 -15.79 35.04
N GLU A 159 17.81 -15.67 35.14
CA GLU A 159 16.86 -16.43 34.34
C GLU A 159 16.79 -15.86 32.92
N ARG A 160 17.23 -16.66 31.95
CA ARG A 160 17.21 -16.29 30.52
C ARG A 160 15.97 -16.90 29.88
N THR A 161 15.05 -16.06 29.41
CA THR A 161 13.91 -16.54 28.61
C THR A 161 14.22 -16.47 27.11
N THR A 162 13.94 -17.56 26.40
CA THR A 162 14.05 -17.61 24.94
C THR A 162 12.75 -17.10 24.35
N LYS A 163 12.77 -15.93 23.69
CA LYS A 163 11.64 -15.38 22.94
C LYS A 163 11.86 -15.66 21.45
N ILE A 164 10.87 -16.28 20.80
CA ILE A 164 10.89 -16.48 19.35
C ILE A 164 10.35 -15.21 18.69
N LYS A 165 11.21 -14.46 17.99
CA LYS A 165 10.80 -13.36 17.13
C LYS A 165 10.50 -13.90 15.74
N LYS A 166 9.24 -13.73 15.30
CA LYS A 166 8.83 -14.09 13.94
C LYS A 166 9.18 -12.95 13.00
N HIS A 167 10.09 -13.21 12.08
CA HIS A 167 10.38 -12.32 10.96
C HIS A 167 9.66 -12.87 9.72
N SER A 168 9.09 -12.00 8.89
CA SER A 168 8.44 -12.44 7.66
C SER A 168 8.58 -11.42 6.56
N VAL A 169 8.78 -11.88 5.34
CA VAL A 169 8.97 -11.03 4.15
C VAL A 169 8.01 -11.45 3.06
N TRP A 170 7.41 -10.48 2.38
CA TRP A 170 6.70 -10.74 1.13
C TRP A 170 7.72 -10.90 0.01
N ILE A 171 7.45 -11.85 -0.88
CA ILE A 171 8.26 -12.07 -2.07
C ILE A 171 7.75 -11.17 -3.21
N ASP A 172 8.71 -10.52 -3.86
CA ASP A 172 8.50 -9.68 -5.04
C ASP A 172 7.75 -10.47 -6.14
N PRO A 173 6.69 -9.90 -6.75
CA PRO A 173 5.96 -10.52 -7.85
C PRO A 173 6.80 -11.08 -8.98
N LYS A 174 7.98 -10.53 -9.26
CA LYS A 174 8.86 -11.07 -10.32
C LYS A 174 9.25 -12.54 -10.08
N GLU A 175 9.25 -12.98 -8.82
CA GLU A 175 9.61 -14.34 -8.41
C GLU A 175 8.44 -15.33 -8.53
N TRP A 176 7.19 -14.85 -8.65
CA TRP A 176 6.03 -15.75 -8.58
C TRP A 176 4.88 -15.41 -9.54
N SER A 177 4.95 -14.32 -10.28
CA SER A 177 3.93 -13.90 -11.26
C SER A 177 3.74 -14.91 -12.40
N SER A 178 4.73 -15.75 -12.67
CA SER A 178 4.64 -16.85 -13.64
C SER A 178 3.99 -18.12 -13.09
N VAL A 179 3.80 -18.24 -11.77
CA VAL A 179 3.26 -19.45 -11.12
C VAL A 179 1.77 -19.56 -11.40
N LYS A 180 1.37 -20.60 -12.13
CA LYS A 180 -0.02 -20.94 -12.46
C LYS A 180 -0.14 -22.38 -12.90
N TRP A 181 -1.34 -22.95 -12.78
CA TRP A 181 -1.68 -24.29 -13.24
C TRP A 181 -3.15 -24.34 -13.68
N HIS A 182 -3.40 -23.81 -14.88
CA HIS A 182 -4.75 -23.56 -15.41
C HIS A 182 -5.57 -24.84 -15.56
N GLU A 183 -4.95 -25.97 -15.91
CA GLU A 183 -5.58 -27.28 -16.02
C GLU A 183 -6.19 -27.76 -14.68
N LYS A 184 -5.72 -27.21 -13.55
CA LYS A 184 -6.25 -27.48 -12.21
C LYS A 184 -6.99 -26.28 -11.61
N SER A 185 -7.34 -25.30 -12.43
CA SER A 185 -8.02 -24.06 -12.00
C SER A 185 -7.23 -23.28 -10.95
N ILE A 186 -5.90 -23.27 -11.09
CA ILE A 186 -5.00 -22.43 -10.29
C ILE A 186 -4.46 -21.34 -11.21
N TYR A 187 -4.80 -20.09 -10.90
CA TYR A 187 -4.42 -18.92 -11.69
C TYR A 187 -3.50 -18.02 -10.89
N ASN A 188 -2.78 -17.16 -11.59
CA ASN A 188 -2.06 -16.06 -10.97
C ASN A 188 -2.89 -14.78 -11.05
N ILE A 189 -2.82 -13.89 -10.05
CA ILE A 189 -3.49 -12.60 -10.14
C ILE A 189 -2.97 -11.77 -11.33
N TYR A 190 -1.71 -11.99 -11.73
CA TYR A 190 -1.08 -11.38 -12.90
C TYR A 190 -1.48 -12.02 -14.24
N ASP A 191 -2.32 -13.06 -14.25
CA ASP A 191 -2.98 -13.52 -15.49
C ASP A 191 -4.09 -12.53 -15.95
N PHE A 192 -4.48 -11.58 -15.08
CA PHE A 192 -5.53 -10.60 -15.33
C PHE A 192 -4.95 -9.18 -15.42
N PRO A 193 -5.71 -8.21 -15.98
CA PRO A 193 -5.25 -6.83 -16.09
C PRO A 193 -4.76 -6.24 -14.77
N THR A 194 -3.64 -5.55 -14.85
CA THR A 194 -3.04 -4.76 -13.77
C THR A 194 -3.11 -3.27 -14.09
N TYR A 195 -2.90 -2.47 -13.05
CA TYR A 195 -2.93 -1.02 -13.12
C TYR A 195 -1.70 -0.45 -12.42
N GLU A 196 -1.34 0.78 -12.73
CA GLU A 196 -0.24 1.49 -12.06
C GLU A 196 -0.68 2.91 -11.70
N ILE A 197 -0.19 3.41 -10.57
CA ILE A 197 -0.39 4.81 -10.16
C ILE A 197 0.78 5.28 -9.30
N ASP A 198 1.23 6.50 -9.55
CA ASP A 198 2.13 7.23 -8.65
C ASP A 198 1.29 8.09 -7.70
N ILE A 199 1.57 7.96 -6.40
CA ILE A 199 0.89 8.72 -5.35
C ILE A 199 1.90 9.62 -4.67
N ASP A 200 1.75 10.93 -4.87
CA ASP A 200 2.45 11.95 -4.11
C ASP A 200 1.80 12.09 -2.73
N PHE A 201 2.50 11.64 -1.67
CA PHE A 201 1.97 11.72 -0.31
C PHE A 201 2.00 13.13 0.28
N ASN A 202 2.55 14.13 -0.40
CA ASN A 202 2.31 15.53 -0.03
C ASN A 202 0.89 15.99 -0.42
N SER A 203 0.33 15.43 -1.50
CA SER A 203 -1.01 15.74 -2.02
C SER A 203 -1.83 14.48 -2.38
N PRO A 204 -1.98 13.50 -1.48
CA PRO A 204 -2.48 12.15 -1.84
C PRO A 204 -3.95 12.14 -2.28
N LEU A 205 -4.71 13.18 -1.94
CA LEU A 205 -6.12 13.31 -2.34
C LEU A 205 -6.27 13.55 -3.85
N LEU A 206 -5.25 14.09 -4.53
CA LEU A 206 -5.28 14.25 -5.99
C LEU A 206 -5.36 12.90 -6.72
N SER A 207 -4.77 11.84 -6.15
CA SER A 207 -4.84 10.48 -6.69
C SER A 207 -6.20 9.81 -6.46
N GLN A 208 -7.06 10.35 -5.59
CA GLN A 208 -8.31 9.70 -5.19
C GLN A 208 -9.28 9.48 -6.35
N ASN A 209 -9.43 10.48 -7.22
CA ASN A 209 -10.33 10.38 -8.37
C ASN A 209 -9.86 9.31 -9.36
N LYS A 210 -8.54 9.20 -9.60
CA LYS A 210 -8.00 8.17 -10.48
C LYS A 210 -8.17 6.76 -9.91
N LEU A 211 -7.97 6.60 -8.61
CA LEU A 211 -8.23 5.34 -7.91
C LEU A 211 -9.71 4.92 -8.02
N ILE A 212 -10.63 5.87 -7.92
CA ILE A 212 -12.08 5.63 -8.06
C ILE A 212 -12.42 5.29 -9.51
N GLU A 213 -11.95 6.06 -10.48
CA GLU A 213 -12.18 5.83 -11.92
C GLU A 213 -11.82 4.40 -12.32
N ILE A 214 -10.59 3.95 -12.00
CA ILE A 214 -10.13 2.59 -12.29
C ILE A 214 -11.01 1.54 -11.59
N THR A 215 -11.42 1.82 -10.35
CA THR A 215 -12.28 0.91 -9.57
C THR A 215 -13.69 0.82 -10.18
N GLU A 216 -14.24 1.92 -10.67
CA GLU A 216 -15.54 1.97 -11.35
C GLU A 216 -15.49 1.21 -12.69
N GLU A 217 -14.38 1.26 -13.42
CA GLU A 217 -14.19 0.45 -14.62
C GLU A 217 -14.23 -1.05 -14.31
N VAL A 218 -13.53 -1.46 -13.24
CA VAL A 218 -13.55 -2.85 -12.75
C VAL A 218 -14.94 -3.25 -12.24
N GLU A 219 -15.65 -2.37 -11.54
CA GLU A 219 -17.00 -2.64 -11.07
C GLU A 219 -18.00 -2.70 -12.23
N ARG A 220 -17.85 -1.87 -13.27
CA ARG A 220 -18.71 -1.91 -14.46
C ARG A 220 -18.57 -3.24 -15.20
N GLN A 221 -17.34 -3.73 -15.36
CA GLN A 221 -17.07 -4.99 -16.05
C GLN A 221 -15.84 -5.66 -15.42
N CYS A 222 -16.06 -6.77 -14.72
CA CYS A 222 -14.98 -7.49 -14.04
C CYS A 222 -13.93 -8.00 -15.06
N PRO A 223 -12.65 -7.65 -14.92
CA PRO A 223 -11.62 -8.14 -15.84
C PRO A 223 -11.44 -9.66 -15.78
N VAL A 224 -11.56 -10.25 -14.58
CA VAL A 224 -11.46 -11.70 -14.38
C VAL A 224 -12.67 -12.42 -14.97
N GLY A 225 -13.89 -11.89 -14.77
CA GLY A 225 -15.08 -12.41 -15.44
C GLY A 225 -14.92 -12.37 -16.96
N THR A 226 -14.43 -11.26 -17.50
CA THR A 226 -14.19 -11.06 -18.94
C THR A 226 -13.20 -12.08 -19.49
N TYR A 227 -12.12 -12.39 -18.77
CA TYR A 227 -11.18 -13.45 -19.12
C TYR A 227 -11.87 -14.79 -19.34
N PHE A 228 -12.86 -15.12 -18.50
CA PHE A 228 -13.69 -16.32 -18.63
C PHE A 228 -14.95 -16.13 -19.51
N LYS A 229 -15.02 -15.05 -20.30
CA LYS A 229 -16.15 -14.69 -21.16
C LYS A 229 -17.48 -14.56 -20.39
N GLN A 230 -17.40 -14.16 -19.13
CA GLN A 230 -18.53 -13.95 -18.23
C GLN A 230 -18.73 -12.45 -18.00
N ILE A 231 -19.96 -11.99 -18.24
CA ILE A 231 -20.34 -10.60 -18.01
C ILE A 231 -20.82 -10.44 -16.56
N GLY A 232 -20.39 -9.37 -15.92
CA GLY A 232 -20.81 -9.02 -14.57
C GLY A 232 -19.87 -8.02 -13.91
N ILE A 233 -20.23 -7.62 -12.70
CA ILE A 233 -19.51 -6.59 -11.95
C ILE A 233 -18.29 -7.17 -11.20
N GLY A 234 -17.22 -6.39 -11.09
CA GLY A 234 -16.06 -6.67 -10.24
C GLY A 234 -16.18 -5.99 -8.86
N GLU A 235 -15.33 -6.37 -7.90
CA GLU A 235 -15.36 -5.78 -6.55
C GLU A 235 -14.56 -4.47 -6.45
N GLY A 236 -13.40 -4.42 -7.10
CA GLY A 236 -12.51 -3.26 -7.10
C GLY A 236 -11.05 -3.62 -7.34
N VAL A 237 -10.12 -2.88 -6.71
CA VAL A 237 -8.67 -3.02 -6.93
C VAL A 237 -7.91 -3.08 -5.60
N VAL A 238 -6.90 -3.94 -5.52
CA VAL A 238 -5.90 -3.97 -4.45
C VAL A 238 -4.61 -3.35 -4.97
N TRP A 239 -4.15 -2.30 -4.32
CA TRP A 239 -2.95 -1.53 -4.64
C TRP A 239 -1.84 -1.91 -3.70
N THR A 240 -0.68 -2.27 -4.23
CA THR A 240 0.50 -2.67 -3.45
C THR A 240 1.74 -1.92 -3.93
N GLU A 241 2.49 -1.33 -3.00
CA GLU A 241 3.81 -0.75 -3.26
C GLU A 241 4.86 -1.85 -3.07
N TRP A 242 5.63 -2.17 -4.11
CA TRP A 242 6.58 -3.29 -4.08
C TRP A 242 8.03 -2.85 -3.97
N GLU A 243 8.40 -1.67 -4.46
CA GLU A 243 9.80 -1.27 -4.63
C GLU A 243 10.46 -0.89 -3.30
N LYS A 244 9.80 -0.03 -2.51
CA LYS A 244 10.37 0.54 -1.27
C LYS A 244 9.95 -0.23 -0.02
N THR A 245 8.76 -0.81 -0.02
CA THR A 245 8.16 -1.46 1.15
C THR A 245 7.97 -2.95 1.00
N ARG A 246 8.35 -3.51 -0.17
CA ARG A 246 8.24 -4.94 -0.47
C ARG A 246 6.85 -5.49 -0.16
N GLY A 247 5.82 -4.79 -0.63
CA GLY A 247 4.43 -5.18 -0.43
C GLY A 247 3.87 -4.93 0.97
N GLY A 248 4.61 -4.20 1.82
CA GLY A 248 4.19 -3.79 3.15
C GLY A 248 3.04 -2.77 3.10
N LEU A 249 3.11 -1.78 2.20
CA LEU A 249 2.00 -0.86 1.97
C LEU A 249 1.02 -1.46 0.96
N THR A 250 -0.14 -1.88 1.45
CA THR A 250 -1.22 -2.43 0.63
C THR A 250 -2.56 -1.88 1.06
N PHE A 251 -3.35 -1.37 0.11
CA PHE A 251 -4.71 -0.93 0.36
C PHE A 251 -5.68 -1.43 -0.71
N LYS A 252 -6.97 -1.36 -0.41
CA LYS A 252 -8.05 -1.70 -1.33
C LYS A 252 -8.91 -0.48 -1.62
N VAL A 253 -9.41 -0.41 -2.85
CA VAL A 253 -10.49 0.49 -3.26
C VAL A 253 -11.58 -0.38 -3.85
N LYS A 254 -12.82 -0.19 -3.39
CA LYS A 254 -13.98 -0.99 -3.80
C LYS A 254 -15.00 -0.11 -4.50
N GLY A 255 -15.66 -0.66 -5.51
CA GLY A 255 -16.76 0.03 -6.17
C GLY A 255 -17.92 0.26 -5.21
N GLU A 256 -18.81 1.20 -5.56
CA GLU A 256 -19.87 1.65 -4.66
C GLU A 256 -20.80 0.50 -4.26
N LYS A 257 -21.07 -0.44 -5.17
CA LYS A 257 -21.96 -1.59 -4.91
C LYS A 257 -21.36 -2.59 -3.93
N HIS A 258 -20.05 -2.53 -3.69
CA HIS A 258 -19.30 -3.44 -2.81
C HIS A 258 -18.70 -2.75 -1.58
N SER A 259 -18.82 -1.43 -1.50
CA SER A 259 -18.31 -0.66 -0.37
C SER A 259 -19.34 -0.55 0.74
N ALA A 260 -18.91 -0.79 1.98
CA ALA A 260 -19.74 -0.55 3.17
C ALA A 260 -19.85 0.95 3.52
N SER A 261 -19.00 1.79 2.94
CA SER A 261 -18.95 3.23 3.18
C SER A 261 -18.90 3.99 1.86
N LYS A 262 -19.67 5.06 1.72
CA LYS A 262 -19.57 5.94 0.55
C LYS A 262 -18.23 6.67 0.58
N VAL A 263 -17.34 6.34 -0.35
CA VAL A 263 -16.12 7.12 -0.59
C VAL A 263 -16.55 8.34 -1.40
N LYS A 264 -16.24 9.54 -0.89
CA LYS A 264 -16.56 10.78 -1.61
C LYS A 264 -15.60 10.93 -2.79
N ILE A 265 -16.14 11.10 -3.98
CA ILE A 265 -15.40 11.61 -5.14
C ILE A 265 -15.01 13.04 -4.80
N LEU A 266 -13.75 13.40 -5.03
CA LEU A 266 -13.30 14.77 -4.90
C LEU A 266 -13.94 15.55 -6.05
N ALA A 267 -14.79 16.54 -5.75
CA ALA A 267 -15.47 17.30 -6.79
C ALA A 267 -14.43 17.92 -7.73
N LEU A 268 -14.74 18.03 -9.03
CA LEU A 268 -13.80 18.58 -10.02
C LEU A 268 -13.27 19.96 -9.58
N VAL A 269 -14.14 20.81 -9.06
CA VAL A 269 -13.77 22.14 -8.52
C VAL A 269 -12.78 22.04 -7.36
N ASP A 270 -12.91 21.04 -6.49
CA ASP A 270 -11.99 20.86 -5.36
C ASP A 270 -10.66 20.26 -5.79
N ALA A 271 -10.68 19.33 -6.76
CA ALA A 271 -9.48 18.75 -7.36
C ALA A 271 -8.68 19.79 -8.15
N GLU A 272 -9.36 20.60 -8.95
CA GLU A 272 -8.79 21.71 -9.72
C GLU A 272 -8.24 22.78 -8.77
N LYS A 273 -8.98 23.16 -7.72
CA LYS A 273 -8.44 24.06 -6.68
C LYS A 273 -7.19 23.51 -6.01
N LEU A 274 -7.13 22.22 -5.69
CA LEU A 274 -5.95 21.59 -5.08
C LEU A 274 -4.78 21.54 -6.07
N ALA A 275 -5.03 21.23 -7.34
CA ALA A 275 -4.01 21.21 -8.40
C ALA A 275 -3.47 22.63 -8.67
N ASN A 276 -4.36 23.60 -8.90
CA ASN A 276 -4.01 25.01 -9.10
C ASN A 276 -3.24 25.56 -7.91
N LEU A 277 -3.64 25.21 -6.68
CA LEU A 277 -2.92 25.58 -5.46
C LEU A 277 -1.49 25.02 -5.48
N GLN A 278 -1.30 23.77 -5.89
CA GLN A 278 0.02 23.13 -5.94
C GLN A 278 0.91 23.75 -7.04
N GLU A 279 0.37 23.96 -8.23
CA GLU A 279 1.07 24.63 -9.34
C GLU A 279 1.44 26.07 -8.97
N PHE A 280 0.51 26.81 -8.36
CA PHE A 280 0.75 28.17 -7.89
C PHE A 280 1.85 28.23 -6.83
N VAL A 281 1.84 27.34 -5.84
CA VAL A 281 2.90 27.27 -4.83
C VAL A 281 4.25 26.97 -5.49
N GLU A 282 4.27 26.09 -6.50
CA GLU A 282 5.51 25.78 -7.21
C GLU A 282 6.06 27.00 -7.96
N TYR A 283 5.18 27.66 -8.73
CA TYR A 283 5.44 28.89 -9.47
C TYR A 283 5.87 30.05 -8.57
N ALA A 284 5.15 30.31 -7.48
CA ALA A 284 5.34 31.51 -6.67
C ALA A 284 6.49 31.38 -5.66
N CYS A 285 6.81 30.18 -5.17
CA CYS A 285 7.91 29.95 -4.23
C CYS A 285 9.23 29.66 -4.96
N THR A 286 9.70 30.61 -5.76
CA THR A 286 10.99 30.51 -6.46
C THR A 286 12.16 30.65 -5.49
N GLU A 287 13.31 30.07 -5.86
CA GLU A 287 14.55 30.20 -5.06
C GLU A 287 14.95 31.67 -4.87
N ASN A 288 14.76 32.52 -5.89
CA ASN A 288 15.08 33.94 -5.80
C ASN A 288 14.23 34.65 -4.75
N ARG A 289 12.91 34.40 -4.72
CA ARG A 289 12.00 34.99 -3.74
C ARG A 289 12.33 34.50 -2.33
N MET A 290 12.73 33.24 -2.19
CA MET A 290 13.23 32.72 -0.89
C MET A 290 14.55 33.36 -0.45
N ARG A 291 15.48 33.65 -1.38
CA ARG A 291 16.72 34.39 -1.08
C ARG A 291 16.42 35.84 -0.63
N GLN A 292 15.50 36.53 -1.30
CA GLN A 292 15.05 37.86 -0.88
C GLN A 292 14.48 37.85 0.55
N GLY A 293 13.77 36.79 0.93
CA GLY A 293 13.28 36.65 2.31
C GLY A 293 14.39 36.48 3.34
N LEU A 294 15.53 35.87 2.98
CA LEU A 294 16.71 35.85 3.84
C LEU A 294 17.35 37.24 3.95
N ASP A 295 17.39 38.00 2.85
CA ASP A 295 17.91 39.37 2.85
C ASP A 295 17.05 40.28 3.73
N TYR A 296 15.72 40.15 3.68
CA TYR A 296 14.82 40.83 4.61
C TYR A 296 15.15 40.54 6.07
N LEU A 297 15.42 39.28 6.44
CA LEU A 297 15.83 38.96 7.81
C LEU A 297 17.14 39.66 8.19
N ARG A 298 18.13 39.69 7.29
CA ARG A 298 19.42 40.37 7.50
C ARG A 298 19.24 41.87 7.69
N GLU A 299 18.42 42.51 6.87
CA GLU A 299 18.10 43.94 6.96
C GLU A 299 17.44 44.31 8.29
N GLN A 300 16.55 43.44 8.79
CA GLN A 300 15.92 43.59 10.10
C GLN A 300 16.83 43.18 11.27
N GLN A 301 18.09 42.84 11.01
CA GLN A 301 19.06 42.36 12.00
C GLN A 301 18.60 41.09 12.75
N ILE A 302 17.77 40.27 12.08
CA ILE A 302 17.28 39.00 12.59
C ILE A 302 18.20 37.88 12.12
N THR A 303 18.63 37.02 13.05
CA THR A 303 19.52 35.90 12.72
C THR A 303 18.79 34.83 11.89
N ILE A 304 19.51 34.22 10.94
CA ILE A 304 18.99 33.13 10.12
C ILE A 304 19.10 31.84 10.94
N GLU A 305 18.12 31.62 11.80
CA GLU A 305 18.04 30.46 12.70
C GLU A 305 16.61 29.88 12.69
N MET A 306 16.46 28.61 13.06
CA MET A 306 15.15 27.95 13.12
C MET A 306 14.13 28.68 13.99
N LYS A 307 14.57 29.37 15.05
CA LYS A 307 13.67 30.18 15.92
C LYS A 307 12.99 31.33 15.17
N ASN A 308 13.59 31.80 14.07
CA ASN A 308 13.12 32.95 13.28
C ASN A 308 12.42 32.53 11.97
N ILE A 309 12.24 31.23 11.73
CA ILE A 309 11.59 30.71 10.51
C ILE A 309 10.16 31.25 10.34
N GLY A 310 9.46 31.50 11.44
CA GLY A 310 8.12 32.09 11.43
C GLY A 310 8.10 33.49 10.79
N THR A 311 9.12 34.30 11.07
CA THR A 311 9.28 35.65 10.49
C THR A 311 9.55 35.57 9.00
N PHE A 312 10.43 34.66 8.57
CA PHE A 312 10.72 34.38 7.17
C PHE A 312 9.46 33.95 6.39
N ILE A 313 8.74 32.94 6.89
CA ILE A 313 7.51 32.44 6.26
C ILE A 313 6.47 33.56 6.17
N LYS A 314 6.31 34.34 7.24
CA LYS A 314 5.34 35.44 7.26
C LYS A 314 5.67 36.49 6.21
N TRP A 315 6.94 36.86 6.08
CA TRP A 315 7.38 37.77 5.02
C TRP A 315 7.08 37.19 3.64
N LEU A 316 7.50 35.95 3.39
CA LEU A 316 7.37 35.30 2.08
C LEU A 316 5.90 35.13 1.67
N VAL A 317 5.03 34.73 2.60
CA VAL A 317 3.59 34.62 2.35
C VAL A 317 3.00 35.99 2.00
N ASN A 318 3.36 37.04 2.75
CA ASN A 318 2.86 38.39 2.47
C ASN A 318 3.37 38.93 1.14
N ASP A 319 4.63 38.67 0.81
CA ASP A 319 5.25 39.05 -0.46
C ASP A 319 4.54 38.38 -1.64
N ILE A 320 4.38 37.06 -1.60
CA ILE A 320 3.68 36.28 -2.63
C ILE A 320 2.22 36.74 -2.76
N ILE A 321 1.48 36.88 -1.66
CA ILE A 321 0.08 37.33 -1.72
C ILE A 321 -0.03 38.74 -2.32
N LYS A 322 0.97 39.60 -2.07
CA LYS A 322 0.98 40.97 -2.59
C LYS A 322 1.32 41.01 -4.07
N GLU A 323 2.32 40.25 -4.52
CA GLU A 323 2.78 40.27 -5.91
C GLU A 323 1.88 39.45 -6.84
N GLU A 324 1.31 38.35 -6.34
CA GLU A 324 0.59 37.37 -7.16
C GLU A 324 -0.93 37.38 -6.90
N LYS A 325 -1.46 38.48 -6.33
CA LYS A 325 -2.87 38.61 -5.99
C LYS A 325 -3.77 38.37 -7.21
N ASP A 326 -3.42 38.94 -8.34
CA ASP A 326 -4.18 38.83 -9.59
C ASP A 326 -4.15 37.38 -10.12
N THR A 327 -2.97 36.75 -10.12
CA THR A 327 -2.78 35.33 -10.49
C THR A 327 -3.61 34.38 -9.61
N MET A 328 -3.71 34.67 -8.31
CA MET A 328 -4.53 33.90 -7.37
C MET A 328 -6.03 34.07 -7.63
N GLU A 329 -6.48 35.28 -7.97
CA GLU A 329 -7.88 35.56 -8.33
C GLU A 329 -8.27 34.84 -9.62
N GLU A 330 -7.42 34.89 -10.65
CA GLU A 330 -7.62 34.18 -11.92
C GLU A 330 -7.68 32.65 -11.74
N SER A 331 -6.91 32.11 -10.81
CA SER A 331 -6.83 30.66 -10.53
C SER A 331 -7.83 30.18 -9.47
N ASN A 332 -8.69 31.07 -8.95
CA ASN A 332 -9.69 30.81 -7.90
C ASN A 332 -9.10 30.21 -6.60
N ILE A 333 -7.95 30.74 -6.17
CA ILE A 333 -7.20 30.26 -5.01
C ILE A 333 -7.45 31.18 -3.81
N ASP A 334 -7.92 30.62 -2.69
CA ASP A 334 -8.07 31.39 -1.43
C ASP A 334 -6.69 31.65 -0.80
N PRO A 335 -6.35 32.92 -0.46
CA PRO A 335 -5.11 33.26 0.24
C PRO A 335 -4.86 32.45 1.53
N LYS A 336 -5.91 32.00 2.22
CA LYS A 336 -5.82 31.16 3.42
C LYS A 336 -5.33 29.74 3.12
N ASP A 337 -5.61 29.22 1.93
CA ASP A 337 -5.20 27.89 1.51
C ASP A 337 -3.76 27.89 0.96
N VAL A 338 -3.37 28.99 0.31
CA VAL A 338 -1.99 29.26 -0.16
C VAL A 338 -0.97 29.31 0.96
N GLY A 339 -1.31 29.95 2.08
CA GLY A 339 -0.38 30.09 3.21
C GLY A 339 0.18 28.75 3.70
N ARG A 340 -0.65 27.68 3.74
CA ARG A 340 -0.20 26.33 4.15
C ARG A 340 0.75 25.70 3.13
N GLY A 341 0.45 25.83 1.83
CA GLY A 341 1.30 25.32 0.76
C GLY A 341 2.67 26.01 0.72
N ILE A 342 2.68 27.35 0.74
CA ILE A 342 3.90 28.16 0.82
C ILE A 342 4.70 27.78 2.05
N GLN A 343 4.05 27.71 3.22
CA GLN A 343 4.73 27.37 4.47
C GLN A 343 5.46 26.03 4.38
N SER A 344 4.82 25.01 3.82
CA SER A 344 5.44 23.68 3.66
C SER A 344 6.70 23.75 2.78
N LYS A 345 6.59 24.36 1.59
CA LYS A 345 7.72 24.45 0.64
C LYS A 345 8.85 25.35 1.16
N ALA A 346 8.51 26.52 1.68
CA ALA A 346 9.47 27.50 2.20
C ALA A 346 10.26 26.97 3.40
N LYS A 347 9.61 26.24 4.31
CA LYS A 347 10.29 25.60 5.43
C LYS A 347 11.32 24.57 4.98
N THR A 348 10.96 23.71 4.03
CA THR A 348 11.87 22.68 3.48
C THR A 348 13.11 23.31 2.87
N TRP A 349 12.93 24.38 2.09
CA TRP A 349 14.05 25.10 1.49
C TRP A 349 14.91 25.83 2.54
N PHE A 350 14.29 26.53 3.49
CA PHE A 350 15.00 27.26 4.54
C PHE A 350 15.89 26.32 5.37
N ARG A 351 15.38 25.11 5.72
CA ARG A 351 16.16 24.09 6.43
C ARG A 351 17.38 23.60 5.65
N LYS A 352 17.24 23.40 4.33
CA LYS A 352 18.38 23.00 3.46
C LYS A 352 19.45 24.10 3.35
N ASN A 353 19.10 25.35 3.63
CA ASN A 353 19.98 26.51 3.52
C ASN A 353 20.39 27.10 4.89
N LEU A 354 20.10 26.39 5.98
CA LEU A 354 20.73 26.65 7.28
C LEU A 354 22.13 26.04 7.25
N SER A 355 23.12 26.89 6.97
CA SER A 355 24.55 26.57 7.15
C SER A 355 24.96 26.73 8.60
#